data_AF-A0A9D9QWZ3-F1
#
_entry.id   AF-A0A9D9QWZ3-F1
#
_cell.length_a   1.000
_cell.length_b   1.000
_cell.length_c   1.000
_cell.angle_alpha   90.00
_cell.angle_beta   90.00
_cell.angle_gamma   90.00
#
_symmetry.space_group_name_H-M   'P 1'
#
loop_
_entity.id
_entity.type
_entity.pdbx_description
1 polymer ?
#
loop_
_entity_poly.entity_id
_entity_poly.type
_entity_poly.pdbx_seq_one_letter_code
_entity_poly.pdbx_strand_id
1 'polypeptide(L)' 'MGKRKIEIMDTTLRDGEQTSGVSFSAAEKLTIAQLLLEELHI' A
#
# COMPACT_ATOMS: atom_id res chain seq x y z
N MET A 1 -25.55 -10.41 -17.78
CA MET A 1 -24.10 -10.38 -17.49
C MET A 1 -23.92 -10.25 -15.98
N GLY A 2 -23.30 -11.24 -15.33
CA GLY A 2 -23.05 -11.18 -13.87
C GLY A 2 -22.04 -10.09 -13.51
N LYS A 3 -22.15 -9.54 -12.29
CA LYS A 3 -21.16 -8.58 -11.77
C LYS A 3 -19.78 -9.27 -11.73
N ARG A 4 -18.78 -8.68 -12.39
CA ARG A 4 -17.40 -9.14 -12.30
C ARG A 4 -16.85 -8.76 -10.92
N LYS A 5 -16.27 -9.72 -10.20
CA LYS A 5 -15.53 -9.46 -8.97
C LYS A 5 -14.18 -8.83 -9.34
N ILE A 6 -13.85 -7.71 -8.72
CA ILE A 6 -12.54 -7.07 -8.84
C ILE A 6 -11.93 -7.11 -7.45
N GLU A 7 -10.68 -7.55 -7.37
CA GLU A 7 -9.89 -7.60 -6.14
C GLU A 7 -8.74 -6.60 -6.30
N ILE A 8 -8.48 -5.84 -5.23
CA ILE A 8 -7.40 -4.85 -5.18
C ILE A 8 -6.46 -5.29 -4.06
N MET A 9 -5.17 -5.34 -4.39
CA MET A 9 -4.09 -5.65 -3.45
C MET A 9 -3.19 -4.43 -3.36
N ASP A 10 -2.98 -3.90 -2.16
CA ASP A 10 -2.01 -2.83 -1.95
C ASP A 10 -0.58 -3.40 -1.94
N THR A 11 0.31 -2.84 -2.76
CA THR A 11 1.75 -3.21 -2.81
C THR A 11 2.66 -2.02 -2.47
N THR A 12 2.10 -0.95 -1.91
CA THR A 12 2.74 0.36 -1.74
C THR A 12 4.06 0.25 -0.98
N LEU A 13 4.10 -0.47 0.14
CA LEU A 13 5.32 -0.62 0.94
C LEU A 13 6.42 -1.43 0.23
N ARG A 14 6.03 -2.46 -0.52
CA ARG A 14 6.96 -3.39 -1.14
C ARG A 14 7.51 -2.83 -2.46
N ASP A 15 6.65 -2.34 -3.33
CA ASP A 15 7.07 -1.79 -4.64
C ASP A 15 7.64 -0.38 -4.49
N GLY A 16 7.11 0.41 -3.53
CA GLY A 16 7.60 1.75 -3.23
C GLY A 16 9.08 1.73 -2.80
N GLU A 17 9.45 0.88 -1.85
CA GLU A 17 10.85 0.77 -1.40
C GLU A 17 11.78 0.15 -2.45
N GLN A 18 11.24 -0.66 -3.37
CA GLN A 18 12.03 -1.22 -4.48
C GLN A 18 12.29 -0.19 -5.61
N THR A 19 11.73 1.02 -5.52
CA THR A 19 11.96 2.09 -6.49
C THR A 19 13.32 2.76 -6.25
N SER A 20 14.04 3.04 -7.34
CA SER A 20 15.39 3.64 -7.26
C SER A 20 15.37 4.97 -6.50
N GLY A 21 16.25 5.10 -5.50
CA GLY A 21 16.37 6.29 -4.67
C GLY A 21 15.31 6.42 -3.57
N VAL A 22 14.43 5.43 -3.42
CA VAL A 22 13.45 5.36 -2.33
C VAL A 22 13.93 4.35 -1.30
N SER A 23 13.95 4.76 -0.03
CA SER A 23 14.18 3.87 1.10
C SER A 23 13.35 4.36 2.26
N PHE A 24 12.53 3.49 2.84
CA PHE A 24 11.70 3.86 3.97
C PHE A 24 12.35 3.37 5.26
N SER A 25 12.54 4.28 6.21
CA SER A 25 12.81 3.91 7.59
C SER A 25 11.66 3.08 8.17
N ALA A 26 11.94 2.34 9.25
CA ALA A 26 10.90 1.57 9.94
C ALA A 26 9.73 2.45 10.41
N ALA A 27 10.02 3.69 10.81
CA ALA A 27 9.00 4.65 11.22
C ALA A 27 8.11 5.09 10.03
N GLU A 28 8.72 5.40 8.88
CA GLU A 28 7.95 5.74 7.68
C GLU A 28 7.07 4.59 7.21
N LYS A 29 7.59 3.35 7.25
CA LYS A 29 6.79 2.15 6.93
C LYS A 29 5.57 2.01 7.85
N LEU A 30 5.75 2.25 9.15
CA LEU A 30 4.65 2.19 10.11
C LEU A 30 3.60 3.27 9.83
N THR A 31 4.02 4.52 9.59
CA THR A 31 3.11 5.62 9.25
C THR A 31 2.33 5.33 7.96
N ILE A 32 3.01 4.86 6.91
CA ILE A 32 2.36 4.51 5.64
C ILE A 32 1.36 3.36 5.86
N ALA A 33 1.72 2.34 6.63
CA ALA A 33 0.80 1.24 6.96
C ALA A 33 -0.45 1.73 7.71
N GLN A 34 -0.27 2.62 8.69
CA GLN A 34 -1.38 3.21 9.44
C GLN A 34 -2.31 4.02 8.52
N LEU A 35 -1.75 4.88 7.67
CA LEU A 35 -2.52 5.65 6.70
C LEU A 35 -3.29 4.75 5.72
N LEU A 36 -2.68 3.70 5.20
CA LEU A 36 -3.34 2.75 4.29
C LEU A 36 -4.48 1.99 4.98
N LEU A 37 -4.36 1.71 6.27
CA LEU A 37 -5.41 1.03 7.04
C LEU A 37 -6.55 1.98 7.43
N GLU A 38 -6.23 3.22 7.77
CA GLU A 38 -7.20 4.21 8.26
C GLU A 38 -7.93 4.96 7.14
N GLU A 39 -7.24 5.31 6.04
CA GLU A 39 -7.83 6.15 5.00
C GLU A 39 -8.43 5.37 3.84
N LEU A 40 -7.88 4.20 3.49
CA LEU A 40 -8.26 3.50 2.26
C LEU A 40 -9.65 2.83 2.36
N HIS A 41 -10.22 2.69 3.56
CA HIS A 41 -11.56 2.12 3.84
C HIS A 41 -11.91 0.89 2.97
N ILE A 42 -10.94 0.01 2.74
CA ILE A 42 -11.08 -1.24 1.98
C ILE A 42 -11.78 -2.34 2.78
#